data_AF-A0A0M6XMA7-F1
#
_entry.id   AF-A0A0M6XMA7-F1
#
_cell.length_a   1.000
_cell.length_b   1.000
_cell.length_c   1.000
_cell.angle_alpha   90.00
_cell.angle_beta   90.00
_cell.angle_gamma   90.00
#
_symmetry.space_group_name_H-M   'P 1'
#
loop_
_entity.id
_entity.type
_entity.pdbx_description
1 polymer ?
#
loop_
_entity_poly.entity_id
_entity_poly.type
_entity_poly.pdbx_seq_one_letter_code
_entity_poly.pdbx_strand_id
1 'polypeptide(L)'
;MQAIKPHAVLTTNYDTLLESIFSDHAVVIGQSALKGMPFAVGEIFKFHGCVNDIEQIILTSEDYETFYKKKKFIAARLLSLFNEHPMLIVGYGANDPNVQAILSDIDEALALPGSLIENIYFVEYDAEAEAKTSLPIEKLIQIEDNRSVRVKLVVTSDLEWVFKAFKSPDNLNSIPPSIMRAILARSYELVRSDIPRTKLDVDFDFLERKLENQDEFAQLFGITTVNDASTISAKFPYSITELGKKLGGNSWHLADKLMKMIKADTGVDIKESDSRFQHMVKVNNSKFHKYSDDAFDLLKKVQAAGHCETEWLEDT
;
A
#
# COMPACT_ATOMS: atom_id res chain seq x y z
N MET A 1 9.30 15.99 -5.32
CA MET A 1 8.51 15.37 -4.23
C MET A 1 8.47 13.84 -4.31
N GLN A 2 8.06 13.22 -5.43
CA GLN A 2 7.97 11.74 -5.58
C GLN A 2 9.26 11.01 -5.17
N ALA A 3 10.42 11.54 -5.55
CA ALA A 3 11.72 10.93 -5.29
C ALA A 3 12.12 10.88 -3.80
N ILE A 4 11.41 11.57 -2.91
CA ILE A 4 11.65 11.51 -1.46
C ILE A 4 11.40 10.09 -0.93
N LYS A 5 10.36 9.40 -1.45
CA LYS A 5 9.91 8.08 -0.96
C LYS A 5 9.88 8.02 0.58
N PRO A 6 9.11 8.91 1.24
CA PRO A 6 9.14 9.03 2.69
C PRO A 6 8.64 7.74 3.36
N HIS A 7 9.19 7.40 4.53
CA HIS A 7 8.71 6.27 5.32
C HIS A 7 7.23 6.43 5.70
N ALA A 8 6.83 7.65 6.06
CA ALA A 8 5.44 7.99 6.30
C ALA A 8 5.19 9.43 5.87
N VAL A 9 3.97 9.70 5.41
CA VAL A 9 3.45 11.04 5.15
C VAL A 9 2.32 11.30 6.14
N LEU A 10 2.36 12.43 6.81
CA LEU A 10 1.33 12.85 7.76
C LEU A 10 0.69 14.12 7.23
N THR A 11 -0.64 14.15 7.14
CA THR A 11 -1.36 15.29 6.57
C THR A 11 -2.68 15.57 7.28
N THR A 12 -3.03 16.84 7.35
CA THR A 12 -4.36 17.34 7.74
C THR A 12 -5.22 17.69 6.52
N ASN A 13 -4.67 17.55 5.30
CA ASN A 13 -5.39 17.83 4.07
C ASN A 13 -6.42 16.73 3.75
N TYR A 14 -7.55 17.14 3.19
CA TYR A 14 -8.63 16.23 2.81
C TYR A 14 -8.46 15.64 1.40
N ASP A 15 -7.75 16.32 0.50
CA ASP A 15 -7.58 15.97 -0.91
C ASP A 15 -6.69 14.73 -1.15
N THR A 16 -6.69 14.21 -2.38
CA THR A 16 -6.01 12.96 -2.77
C THR A 16 -4.67 13.16 -3.48
N LEU A 17 -4.09 14.37 -3.42
CA LEU A 17 -2.88 14.71 -4.17
C LEU A 17 -1.69 13.83 -3.76
N LEU A 18 -1.48 13.65 -2.45
CA LEU A 18 -0.37 12.85 -1.92
C LEU A 18 -0.46 11.38 -2.33
N GLU A 19 -1.67 10.87 -2.48
CA GLU A 19 -1.95 9.48 -2.86
C GLU A 19 -1.61 9.25 -4.34
N SER A 20 -1.82 10.29 -5.16
CA SER A 20 -1.42 10.29 -6.56
C SER A 20 0.10 10.43 -6.74
N ILE A 21 0.75 11.17 -5.84
CA ILE A 21 2.21 11.37 -5.85
C ILE A 21 2.93 10.11 -5.33
N PHE A 22 2.40 9.46 -4.30
CA PHE A 22 2.97 8.29 -3.64
C PHE A 22 2.05 7.08 -3.80
N SER A 23 1.92 6.58 -5.04
CA SER A 23 0.99 5.50 -5.39
C SER A 23 1.26 4.18 -4.66
N ASP A 24 2.49 3.95 -4.21
CA ASP A 24 2.90 2.73 -3.52
C ASP A 24 2.63 2.80 -1.99
N HIS A 25 2.16 3.94 -1.49
CA HIS A 25 1.86 4.14 -0.09
C HIS A 25 0.43 3.75 0.24
N ALA A 26 0.25 3.09 1.39
CA ALA A 26 -1.08 2.77 1.89
C ALA A 26 -1.72 3.99 2.57
N VAL A 27 -2.95 4.31 2.19
CA VAL A 27 -3.71 5.41 2.78
C VAL A 27 -4.37 4.94 4.06
N VAL A 28 -4.13 5.67 5.14
CA VAL A 28 -4.72 5.44 6.45
C VAL A 28 -5.52 6.67 6.86
N ILE A 29 -6.84 6.50 6.90
CA ILE A 29 -7.78 7.60 7.13
C ILE A 29 -8.24 7.57 8.59
N GLY A 30 -8.09 8.71 9.27
CA GLY A 30 -8.67 8.97 10.59
C GLY A 30 -8.35 7.88 11.62
N GLN A 31 -9.41 7.33 12.22
CA GLN A 31 -9.31 6.39 13.35
C GLN A 31 -8.97 4.95 12.91
N SER A 32 -9.02 4.65 11.61
CA SER A 32 -8.67 3.34 11.03
C SER A 32 -7.22 2.91 11.33
N ALA A 33 -6.35 3.89 11.55
CA ALA A 33 -4.94 3.74 11.98
C ALA A 33 -4.77 2.94 13.28
N LEU A 34 -5.82 2.85 14.10
CA LEU A 34 -5.78 2.25 15.44
C LEU A 34 -5.98 0.73 15.41
N LYS A 35 -6.28 0.13 14.25
CA LYS A 35 -6.48 -1.33 14.10
C LYS A 35 -5.16 -2.11 14.03
N GLY A 36 -4.38 -2.06 15.12
CA GLY A 36 -3.44 -3.12 15.52
C GLY A 36 -2.26 -3.48 14.60
N MET A 37 -2.08 -2.85 13.44
CA MET A 37 -0.89 -3.01 12.62
C MET A 37 0.19 -1.99 13.00
N PRO A 38 1.45 -2.39 13.21
CA PRO A 38 2.56 -1.43 13.40
C PRO A 38 2.70 -0.51 12.18
N PHE A 39 3.37 0.65 12.34
CA PHE A 39 3.76 1.46 11.16
C PHE A 39 4.51 0.56 10.22
N ALA A 40 3.99 0.50 9.01
CA ALA A 40 4.66 -0.20 7.95
C ALA A 40 5.15 0.87 6.98
N VAL A 41 6.36 0.67 6.46
CA VAL A 41 7.01 1.59 5.51
C VAL A 41 6.02 1.96 4.41
N GLY A 42 5.91 3.25 4.09
CA GLY A 42 5.07 3.77 3.02
C GLY A 42 3.60 3.88 3.40
N GLU A 43 3.29 4.73 4.37
CA GLU A 43 1.91 5.04 4.75
C GLU A 43 1.62 6.53 4.62
N ILE A 44 0.40 6.88 4.20
CA ILE A 44 -0.13 8.26 4.20
C ILE A 44 -1.22 8.33 5.27
N PHE A 45 -0.95 9.05 6.36
CA PHE A 45 -1.89 9.28 7.44
C PHE A 45 -2.63 10.58 7.24
N LYS A 46 -3.95 10.49 7.15
CA LYS A 46 -4.83 11.64 7.01
C LYS A 46 -5.60 11.84 8.31
N PHE A 47 -5.13 12.78 9.13
CA PHE A 47 -5.67 12.98 10.48
C PHE A 47 -7.11 13.49 10.45
N HIS A 48 -7.43 14.38 9.51
CA HIS A 48 -8.76 15.00 9.41
C HIS A 48 -9.71 14.26 8.45
N GLY A 49 -9.37 13.04 8.02
CA GLY A 49 -10.18 12.27 7.09
C GLY A 49 -9.79 12.48 5.63
N CYS A 50 -10.66 12.09 4.70
CA CYS A 50 -10.42 12.14 3.26
C CYS A 50 -11.69 12.51 2.52
N VAL A 51 -11.58 13.23 1.40
CA VAL A 51 -12.73 13.51 0.51
C VAL A 51 -13.42 12.25 -0.01
N ASN A 52 -12.71 11.12 -0.06
CA ASN A 52 -13.26 9.82 -0.48
C ASN A 52 -13.98 9.07 0.66
N ASP A 53 -13.85 9.53 1.91
CA ASP A 53 -14.46 8.90 3.09
C ASP A 53 -15.01 9.99 4.03
N ILE A 54 -16.22 10.44 3.70
CA ILE A 54 -16.89 11.56 4.36
C ILE A 54 -17.18 11.28 5.84
N GLU A 55 -17.40 10.01 6.21
CA GLU A 55 -17.74 9.62 7.59
C GLU A 55 -16.58 9.80 8.56
N GLN A 56 -15.34 9.84 8.06
CA GLN A 56 -14.12 10.03 8.85
C GLN A 56 -13.62 11.48 8.82
N ILE A 57 -14.34 12.40 8.15
CA ILE A 57 -13.94 13.80 8.04
C ILE A 57 -14.09 14.51 9.39
N ILE A 58 -13.06 15.28 9.77
CA ILE A 58 -13.04 16.15 10.95
C ILE A 58 -13.16 17.60 10.47
N LEU A 59 -14.26 18.26 10.82
CA LEU A 59 -14.51 19.66 10.45
C LEU A 59 -15.12 20.48 11.59
N THR A 60 -16.02 19.88 12.39
CA THR A 60 -16.73 20.59 13.45
C THR A 60 -15.95 20.55 14.76
N SER A 61 -16.22 21.51 15.66
CA SER A 61 -15.60 21.52 17.00
C SER A 61 -15.85 20.23 17.78
N GLU A 62 -17.02 19.60 17.60
CA GLU A 62 -17.35 18.31 18.23
C GLU A 62 -16.49 17.16 17.68
N ASP A 63 -16.18 17.17 16.37
CA ASP A 63 -15.27 16.21 15.76
C ASP A 63 -13.85 16.34 16.33
N TYR A 64 -13.37 17.58 16.47
CA TYR A 64 -12.07 17.87 17.07
C TYR A 64 -11.99 17.39 18.52
N GLU A 65 -12.99 17.67 19.35
CA GLU A 65 -13.05 17.18 20.74
C GLU A 65 -13.00 15.65 20.81
N THR A 66 -13.72 14.97 19.92
CA THR A 66 -13.73 13.51 19.83
C THR A 66 -12.38 12.96 19.37
N PHE A 67 -11.74 13.63 18.42
CA PHE A 67 -10.42 13.28 17.90
C PHE A 67 -9.33 13.45 18.96
N TYR A 68 -9.26 14.59 19.63
CA TYR A 68 -8.25 14.88 20.67
C TYR A 68 -8.30 13.88 21.82
N LYS A 69 -9.50 13.48 22.28
CA LYS A 69 -9.67 12.45 23.32
C LYS A 69 -9.05 11.10 22.93
N LYS A 70 -9.03 10.77 21.64
CA LYS A 70 -8.52 9.49 21.10
C LYS A 70 -7.09 9.58 20.55
N LYS A 71 -6.51 10.79 20.44
CA LYS A 71 -5.19 11.09 19.85
C LYS A 71 -4.01 10.50 20.63
N LYS A 72 -4.17 10.14 21.91
CA LYS A 72 -3.07 9.65 22.76
C LYS A 72 -2.26 8.47 22.18
N PHE A 73 -2.90 7.59 21.41
CA PHE A 73 -2.21 6.47 20.75
C PHE A 73 -1.46 6.87 19.48
N ILE A 74 -1.91 7.91 18.78
CA ILE A 74 -1.24 8.46 17.60
C ILE A 74 0.07 9.10 18.03
N ALA A 75 0.08 9.86 19.13
CA ALA A 75 1.27 10.50 19.68
C ALA A 75 2.41 9.50 19.92
N ALA A 76 2.15 8.40 20.64
CA ALA A 76 3.16 7.36 20.90
C ALA A 76 3.77 6.76 19.62
N ARG A 77 2.93 6.60 18.58
CA ARG A 77 3.34 6.08 17.27
C ARG A 77 4.22 7.10 16.52
N LEU A 78 3.86 8.38 16.58
CA LEU A 78 4.60 9.49 15.98
C LEU A 78 5.99 9.69 16.62
N LEU A 79 6.09 9.49 17.94
CA LEU A 79 7.35 9.57 18.67
C LEU A 79 8.40 8.58 18.15
N SER A 80 8.01 7.32 17.90
CA SER A 80 8.92 6.30 17.35
C SER A 80 9.43 6.70 15.97
N LEU A 81 8.53 7.13 15.07
CA LEU A 81 8.90 7.56 13.72
C LEU A 81 9.87 8.74 13.73
N PHE A 82 9.64 9.71 14.60
CA PHE A 82 10.49 10.87 14.73
C PHE A 82 11.93 10.51 15.18
N ASN A 83 12.07 9.55 16.09
CA ASN A 83 13.38 9.10 16.56
C ASN A 83 14.16 8.30 15.50
N GLU A 84 13.44 7.59 14.61
CA GLU A 84 14.03 6.72 13.60
C GLU A 84 14.29 7.44 12.26
N HIS A 85 13.53 8.49 11.95
CA HIS A 85 13.54 9.13 10.64
C HIS A 85 13.49 10.67 10.72
N PRO A 86 14.22 11.39 9.85
CA PRO A 86 14.15 12.85 9.79
C PRO A 86 12.74 13.30 9.39
N MET A 87 12.23 14.30 10.10
CA MET A 87 10.91 14.89 9.85
C MET A 87 11.04 16.19 9.07
N LEU A 88 10.30 16.28 7.95
CA LEU A 88 10.20 17.48 7.13
C LEU A 88 8.78 18.05 7.25
N ILE A 89 8.64 19.25 7.82
CA ILE A 89 7.36 19.94 7.98
C ILE A 89 7.22 21.01 6.88
N VAL A 90 6.19 20.89 6.04
CA VAL A 90 5.97 21.76 4.88
C VAL A 90 4.51 22.20 4.84
N GLY A 91 4.25 23.48 4.54
CA GLY A 91 2.89 24.00 4.34
C GLY A 91 2.16 24.37 5.63
N TYR A 92 2.85 24.41 6.76
CA TYR A 92 2.29 24.83 8.05
C TYR A 92 2.93 26.14 8.53
N GLY A 93 2.16 26.95 9.24
CA GLY A 93 2.71 28.04 10.03
C GLY A 93 3.28 27.52 11.35
N ALA A 94 4.26 28.23 11.92
CA ALA A 94 4.84 27.88 13.21
C ALA A 94 3.84 27.92 14.39
N ASN A 95 2.72 28.63 14.22
CA ASN A 95 1.64 28.72 15.20
C ASN A 95 0.48 27.75 14.92
N ASP A 96 0.67 26.77 14.02
CA ASP A 96 -0.35 25.76 13.77
C ASP A 96 -0.52 24.85 15.01
N PRO A 97 -1.74 24.71 15.56
CA PRO A 97 -1.97 23.91 16.76
C PRO A 97 -1.59 22.43 16.62
N ASN A 98 -1.67 21.85 15.41
CA ASN A 98 -1.28 20.46 15.18
C ASN A 98 0.23 20.30 15.25
N VAL A 99 0.97 21.23 14.63
CA VAL A 99 2.44 21.29 14.73
C VAL A 99 2.87 21.47 16.17
N GLN A 100 2.28 22.45 16.88
CA GLN A 100 2.61 22.71 18.28
C GLN A 100 2.36 21.49 19.17
N ALA A 101 1.23 20.80 18.97
CA ALA A 101 0.92 19.58 19.72
C ALA A 101 1.93 18.46 19.44
N ILE A 102 2.30 18.22 18.17
CA ILE A 102 3.31 17.21 17.81
C ILE A 102 4.66 17.54 18.44
N LEU A 103 5.10 18.79 18.37
CA LEU A 103 6.37 19.22 18.96
C LEU A 103 6.34 19.18 20.49
N SER A 104 5.20 19.47 21.12
CA SER A 104 5.02 19.35 22.57
C SER A 104 5.17 17.90 23.04
N ASP A 105 4.51 16.97 22.34
CA ASP A 105 4.60 15.52 22.60
C ASP A 105 6.07 15.05 22.48
N ILE A 106 6.79 15.50 21.44
CA ILE A 106 8.21 15.16 21.21
C ILE A 106 9.12 15.74 22.29
N ASP A 107 8.96 17.03 22.65
CA ASP A 107 9.77 17.68 23.68
C ASP A 107 9.62 17.01 25.05
N GLU A 108 8.38 16.62 25.40
CA GLU A 108 8.10 15.84 26.61
C GLU A 108 8.79 14.47 26.58
N ALA A 109 8.69 13.75 25.45
CA ALA A 109 9.29 12.43 25.31
C ALA A 109 10.82 12.43 25.34
N LEU A 110 11.45 13.46 24.78
CA LEU A 110 12.90 13.62 24.79
C LEU A 110 13.43 14.10 26.15
N ALA A 111 12.57 14.69 27.00
CA ALA A 111 12.95 15.30 28.28
C ALA A 111 14.10 16.32 28.16
N LEU A 112 14.21 17.01 27.01
CA LEU A 112 15.27 17.98 26.71
C LEU A 112 14.68 19.39 26.50
N PRO A 113 14.18 20.06 27.56
CA PRO A 113 13.49 21.34 27.44
C PRO A 113 14.40 22.42 26.83
N GLY A 114 13.96 23.03 25.72
CA GLY A 114 14.67 24.14 25.05
C GLY A 114 15.89 23.72 24.20
N SER A 115 16.12 22.43 24.06
CA SER A 115 17.18 21.90 23.19
C SER A 115 16.81 22.03 21.71
N LEU A 116 17.82 21.98 20.85
CA LEU A 116 17.62 21.86 19.41
C LEU A 116 17.25 20.40 19.11
N ILE A 117 16.09 20.21 18.50
CA ILE A 117 15.70 18.91 17.97
C ILE A 117 16.31 18.75 16.58
N GLU A 118 17.45 18.08 16.52
CA GLU A 118 18.26 18.00 15.28
C GLU A 118 17.56 17.29 14.11
N ASN A 119 16.58 16.43 14.40
CA ASN A 119 15.95 15.58 13.39
C ASN A 119 14.67 16.18 12.78
N ILE A 120 14.34 17.44 13.10
CA ILE A 120 13.18 18.15 12.53
C ILE A 120 13.64 19.32 11.67
N TYR A 121 13.13 19.38 10.44
CA TYR A 121 13.33 20.45 9.49
C TYR A 121 11.99 21.11 9.20
N PHE A 122 11.89 22.40 9.54
CA PHE A 122 10.73 23.22 9.27
C PHE A 122 10.97 24.05 8.01
N VAL A 123 10.09 23.97 7.02
CA VAL A 123 10.23 24.69 5.75
C VAL A 123 9.35 25.93 5.76
N GLU A 124 9.95 27.09 5.52
CA GLU A 124 9.23 28.36 5.34
C GLU A 124 9.45 28.92 3.95
N TYR A 125 8.33 29.30 3.33
CA TYR A 125 8.36 29.96 2.04
C TYR A 125 8.64 31.45 2.23
N ASP A 126 9.63 31.95 1.51
CA ASP A 126 9.94 33.37 1.41
C ASP A 126 10.37 33.66 -0.04
N ALA A 127 9.60 34.50 -0.73
CA ALA A 127 9.81 34.80 -2.15
C ALA A 127 11.18 35.45 -2.43
N GLU A 128 11.82 36.02 -1.41
CA GLU A 128 13.14 36.66 -1.53
C GLU A 128 14.27 35.84 -0.90
N ALA A 129 14.01 34.58 -0.49
CA ALA A 129 14.95 33.77 0.27
C ALA A 129 16.35 33.70 -0.39
N GLU A 130 16.40 33.37 -1.68
CA GLU A 130 17.64 33.18 -2.44
C GLU A 130 18.36 34.50 -2.74
N ALA A 131 17.67 35.64 -2.62
CA ALA A 131 18.28 36.96 -2.74
C ALA A 131 18.93 37.44 -1.43
N LYS A 132 18.64 36.80 -0.30
CA LYS A 132 19.17 37.19 1.02
C LYS A 132 20.57 36.63 1.23
N THR A 133 21.47 37.48 1.74
CA THR A 133 22.86 37.09 2.05
C THR A 133 22.96 36.12 3.23
N SER A 134 21.97 36.12 4.11
CA SER A 134 21.92 35.28 5.30
C SER A 134 20.48 34.90 5.60
N LEU A 135 20.27 33.61 5.87
CA LEU A 135 18.98 33.06 6.27
C LEU A 135 19.13 32.41 7.65
N PRO A 136 18.10 32.52 8.51
CA PRO A 136 18.08 31.77 9.76
C PRO A 136 18.03 30.26 9.47
N ILE A 137 18.85 29.51 10.21
CA ILE A 137 18.95 28.04 10.09
C ILE A 137 18.23 27.29 11.21
N GLU A 138 17.72 28.03 12.20
CA GLU A 138 16.96 27.52 13.33
C GLU A 138 15.72 28.38 13.57
N LYS A 139 14.66 27.77 14.09
CA LYS A 139 13.46 28.46 14.51
C LYS A 139 13.06 28.03 15.92
N LEU A 140 12.70 29.01 16.74
CA LEU A 140 12.05 28.79 18.03
C LEU A 140 10.54 28.72 17.82
N ILE A 141 9.93 27.60 18.18
CA ILE A 141 8.49 27.38 18.13
C ILE A 141 7.97 27.32 19.56
N GLN A 142 6.98 28.16 19.87
CA GLN A 142 6.27 28.12 21.15
C GLN A 142 5.33 26.93 21.14
N ILE A 143 5.39 26.12 22.20
CA ILE A 143 4.53 24.96 22.42
C ILE A 143 3.72 25.17 23.71
N GLU A 144 2.92 24.18 24.11
CA GLU A 144 2.09 24.26 25.31
C GLU A 144 2.93 24.46 26.60
N ASP A 145 2.28 24.98 27.65
CA ASP A 145 2.85 25.22 28.97
C ASP A 145 4.04 26.20 29.04
N ASN A 146 4.04 27.22 28.17
CA ASN A 146 5.08 28.25 28.12
C ASN A 146 6.49 27.67 27.85
N ARG A 147 6.55 26.49 27.24
CA ARG A 147 7.77 25.86 26.75
C ARG A 147 8.01 26.26 25.29
N SER A 148 9.25 26.12 24.86
CA SER A 148 9.65 26.41 23.49
C SER A 148 10.67 25.40 22.98
N VAL A 149 10.53 25.02 21.72
CA VAL A 149 11.39 24.04 21.05
C VAL A 149 12.18 24.73 19.94
N ARG A 150 13.46 24.39 19.80
CA ARG A 150 14.26 24.81 18.64
C ARG A 150 14.30 23.70 17.61
N VAL A 151 14.03 24.04 16.35
CA VAL A 151 14.09 23.11 15.21
C VAL A 151 14.94 23.71 14.10
N LYS A 152 15.46 22.86 13.20
CA LYS A 152 16.16 23.35 12.00
C LYS A 152 15.17 24.04 11.08
N LEU A 153 15.57 25.15 10.49
CA LEU A 153 14.75 25.97 9.60
C LEU A 153 15.35 25.97 8.20
N VAL A 154 14.49 25.77 7.21
CA VAL A 154 14.81 25.88 5.79
C VAL A 154 13.93 26.98 5.20
N VAL A 155 14.53 28.13 4.90
CA VAL A 155 13.84 29.24 4.23
C VAL A 155 14.13 29.18 2.73
N THR A 156 13.11 29.19 1.88
CA THR A 156 13.27 29.00 0.44
C THR A 156 12.17 29.70 -0.37
N SER A 157 12.46 30.14 -1.61
CA SER A 157 11.43 30.47 -2.60
C SER A 157 11.15 29.32 -3.56
N ASP A 158 11.93 28.24 -3.51
CA ASP A 158 11.79 27.05 -4.35
C ASP A 158 11.83 25.75 -3.52
N LEU A 159 10.76 24.96 -3.59
CA LEU A 159 10.69 23.68 -2.89
C LEU A 159 11.41 22.55 -3.64
N GLU A 160 11.76 22.74 -4.92
CA GLU A 160 12.35 21.69 -5.73
C GLU A 160 13.69 21.21 -5.16
N TRP A 161 14.59 22.14 -4.82
CA TRP A 161 15.89 21.78 -4.24
C TRP A 161 15.75 21.15 -2.86
N VAL A 162 14.79 21.60 -2.05
CA VAL A 162 14.51 21.00 -0.73
C VAL A 162 14.11 19.55 -0.93
N PHE A 163 13.14 19.27 -1.80
CA PHE A 163 12.71 17.91 -2.06
C PHE A 163 13.80 17.03 -2.69
N LYS A 164 14.73 17.61 -3.47
CA LYS A 164 15.90 16.89 -3.98
C LYS A 164 16.89 16.56 -2.87
N ALA A 165 17.10 17.45 -1.90
CA ALA A 165 18.00 17.21 -0.77
C ALA A 165 17.49 16.09 0.15
N PHE A 166 16.16 15.96 0.27
CA PHE A 166 15.49 14.88 1.01
C PHE A 166 15.22 13.63 0.17
N LYS A 167 15.82 13.49 -1.02
CA LYS A 167 15.70 12.28 -1.83
C LYS A 167 16.26 11.09 -1.06
N SER A 168 15.50 9.99 -0.97
CA SER A 168 16.01 8.74 -0.38
C SER A 168 17.24 8.23 -1.15
N PRO A 169 18.29 7.74 -0.47
CA PRO A 169 19.49 7.23 -1.13
C PRO A 169 19.14 6.10 -2.09
N ASP A 170 19.81 6.05 -3.25
CA ASP A 170 19.42 5.17 -4.35
C ASP A 170 19.46 3.66 -4.01
N ASN A 171 20.12 3.29 -2.91
CA ASN A 171 20.26 1.92 -2.42
C ASN A 171 18.98 1.39 -1.72
N LEU A 172 18.07 2.28 -1.30
CA LEU A 172 16.73 1.91 -0.78
C LEU A 172 15.69 1.74 -1.91
N ASN A 173 16.07 1.99 -3.16
CA ASN A 173 15.18 1.85 -4.31
C ASN A 173 14.90 0.40 -4.73
N SER A 174 15.51 -0.61 -4.09
CA SER A 174 15.33 -1.99 -4.49
C SER A 174 13.99 -2.61 -4.05
N ILE A 175 13.33 -2.07 -3.02
CA ILE A 175 12.11 -2.69 -2.47
C ILE A 175 11.00 -1.65 -2.32
N PRO A 176 9.93 -1.72 -3.14
CA PRO A 176 8.73 -0.92 -2.97
C PRO A 176 8.15 -1.02 -1.54
N PRO A 177 7.66 0.08 -0.95
CA PRO A 177 7.08 0.06 0.41
C PRO A 177 5.93 -0.95 0.57
N SER A 178 5.12 -1.15 -0.48
CA SER A 178 4.07 -2.17 -0.54
C SER A 178 4.58 -3.58 -0.27
N ILE A 179 5.79 -3.91 -0.72
CA ILE A 179 6.44 -5.19 -0.47
C ILE A 179 6.91 -5.29 0.99
N MET A 180 7.55 -4.24 1.51
CA MET A 180 7.97 -4.17 2.92
C MET A 180 6.77 -4.34 3.86
N ARG A 181 5.64 -3.70 3.56
CA ARG A 181 4.37 -3.86 4.28
C ARG A 181 3.93 -5.31 4.31
N ALA A 182 3.98 -5.99 3.18
CA ALA A 182 3.54 -7.36 3.10
C ALA A 182 4.45 -8.33 3.85
N ILE A 183 5.78 -8.12 3.82
CA ILE A 183 6.74 -8.87 4.65
C ILE A 183 6.43 -8.68 6.14
N LEU A 184 6.20 -7.44 6.57
CA LEU A 184 5.85 -7.11 7.96
C LEU A 184 4.51 -7.72 8.38
N ALA A 185 3.48 -7.63 7.52
CA ALA A 185 2.18 -8.24 7.77
C ALA A 185 2.32 -9.76 7.91
N ARG A 186 3.09 -10.40 7.03
CA ARG A 186 3.28 -11.85 7.05
C ARG A 186 4.09 -12.32 8.25
N SER A 187 5.16 -11.62 8.61
CA SER A 187 5.94 -11.95 9.81
C SER A 187 5.09 -11.84 11.07
N TYR A 188 4.21 -10.84 11.13
CA TYR A 188 3.29 -10.65 12.24
C TYR A 188 2.23 -11.77 12.33
N GLU A 189 1.66 -12.18 11.20
CA GLU A 189 0.75 -13.32 11.12
C GLU A 189 1.42 -14.62 11.58
N LEU A 190 2.65 -14.89 11.11
CA LEU A 190 3.43 -16.07 11.47
C LEU A 190 3.72 -16.16 12.96
N VAL A 191 3.94 -15.02 13.62
CA VAL A 191 4.20 -14.95 15.07
C VAL A 191 2.90 -15.07 15.88
N ARG A 192 1.76 -14.61 15.35
CA ARG A 192 0.45 -14.71 16.02
C ARG A 192 -0.23 -16.07 15.86
N SER A 193 0.13 -16.87 14.86
CA SER A 193 -0.41 -18.23 14.66
C SER A 193 0.55 -19.30 15.20
N ASP A 194 0.12 -20.09 16.18
CA ASP A 194 0.84 -21.25 16.72
C ASP A 194 1.18 -22.31 15.64
N ILE A 195 2.34 -22.27 14.96
CA ILE A 195 2.77 -23.33 14.01
C ILE A 195 4.31 -23.57 14.05
N PRO A 196 4.81 -24.81 13.85
CA PRO A 196 6.16 -25.26 14.23
C PRO A 196 7.30 -24.59 13.45
N ARG A 197 8.41 -24.38 14.17
CA ARG A 197 9.70 -23.88 13.68
C ARG A 197 10.24 -24.73 12.52
N THR A 198 9.90 -24.37 11.28
CA THR A 198 10.68 -24.81 10.13
C THR A 198 11.66 -23.67 9.85
N LYS A 199 12.94 -23.88 10.15
CA LYS A 199 14.00 -22.93 9.84
C LYS A 199 14.05 -22.76 8.32
N LEU A 200 13.55 -21.64 7.82
CA LEU A 200 13.87 -21.14 6.49
C LEU A 200 15.23 -20.45 6.61
N ASP A 201 16.30 -21.18 6.27
CA ASP A 201 17.58 -20.54 5.94
C ASP A 201 17.35 -19.80 4.62
N VAL A 202 16.99 -18.52 4.72
CA VAL A 202 16.85 -17.65 3.57
C VAL A 202 18.22 -17.07 3.29
N ASP A 203 18.90 -17.66 2.31
CA ASP A 203 20.17 -17.19 1.78
C ASP A 203 19.99 -15.82 1.10
N PHE A 204 20.87 -14.85 1.37
CA PHE A 204 20.75 -13.50 0.81
C PHE A 204 20.84 -13.51 -0.72
N ASP A 205 21.64 -14.41 -1.28
CA ASP A 205 21.77 -14.62 -2.73
C ASP A 205 20.47 -15.15 -3.37
N PHE A 206 19.63 -15.84 -2.59
CA PHE A 206 18.31 -16.31 -3.04
C PHE A 206 17.28 -15.18 -3.10
N LEU A 207 17.34 -14.22 -2.16
CA LEU A 207 16.48 -13.04 -2.16
C LEU A 207 16.86 -12.08 -3.29
N GLU A 208 18.15 -11.87 -3.53
CA GLU A 208 18.63 -10.94 -4.55
C GLU A 208 18.22 -11.39 -5.96
N ARG A 209 18.37 -12.68 -6.27
CA ARG A 209 17.94 -13.26 -7.56
C ARG A 209 16.43 -13.23 -7.79
N LYS A 210 15.62 -13.20 -6.71
CA LYS A 210 14.15 -13.10 -6.81
C LYS A 210 13.64 -11.66 -6.74
N LEU A 211 14.42 -10.71 -6.24
CA LEU A 211 14.09 -9.28 -6.31
C LEU A 211 14.10 -8.75 -7.76
N GLU A 212 14.86 -9.40 -8.65
CA GLU A 212 14.86 -9.10 -10.08
C GLU A 212 13.52 -9.43 -10.77
N ASN A 213 12.70 -10.31 -10.17
CA ASN A 213 11.41 -10.71 -10.70
C ASN A 213 10.30 -10.46 -9.66
N GLN A 214 9.60 -9.33 -9.82
CA GLN A 214 8.52 -8.90 -8.91
C GLN A 214 7.44 -9.99 -8.73
N ASP A 215 7.15 -10.79 -9.76
CA ASP A 215 6.12 -11.83 -9.74
C ASP A 215 6.55 -13.03 -8.89
N GLU A 216 7.82 -13.44 -8.99
CA GLU A 216 8.37 -14.54 -8.19
C GLU A 216 8.57 -14.16 -6.73
N PHE A 217 8.91 -12.90 -6.45
CA PHE A 217 8.99 -12.37 -5.09
C PHE A 217 7.60 -12.33 -4.45
N ALA A 218 6.60 -11.82 -5.16
CA ALA A 218 5.23 -11.75 -4.70
C ALA A 218 4.66 -13.15 -4.36
N GLN A 219 4.90 -14.15 -5.22
CA GLN A 219 4.55 -15.55 -4.96
C GLN A 219 5.26 -16.14 -3.72
N LEU A 220 6.53 -15.82 -3.49
CA LEU A 220 7.32 -16.30 -2.33
C LEU A 220 6.71 -15.83 -1.00
N PHE A 221 6.17 -14.62 -0.96
CA PHE A 221 5.53 -14.04 0.22
C PHE A 221 4.01 -14.21 0.25
N GLY A 222 3.42 -14.94 -0.71
CA GLY A 222 1.97 -15.13 -0.81
C GLY A 222 1.20 -13.84 -1.13
N ILE A 223 1.90 -12.81 -1.58
CA ILE A 223 1.32 -11.59 -2.12
C ILE A 223 0.94 -11.94 -3.55
N THR A 224 -0.32 -12.26 -3.80
CA THR A 224 -0.85 -12.02 -5.14
C THR A 224 -0.77 -10.51 -5.38
N THR A 225 0.11 -10.07 -6.27
CA THR A 225 0.06 -8.71 -6.83
C THR A 225 -1.39 -8.44 -7.23
N VAL A 226 -1.97 -7.37 -6.66
CA VAL A 226 -3.39 -7.03 -6.87
C VAL A 226 -3.67 -6.81 -8.37
N ASN A 227 -2.64 -6.42 -9.15
CA ASN A 227 -2.73 -6.32 -10.60
C ASN A 227 -2.81 -7.69 -11.31
N ASP A 228 -2.16 -8.74 -10.82
CA ASP A 228 -2.27 -10.07 -11.44
C ASP A 228 -3.50 -10.83 -10.95
N ALA A 229 -3.87 -10.72 -9.67
CA ALA A 229 -5.13 -11.29 -9.21
C ALA A 229 -6.35 -10.60 -9.85
N SER A 230 -6.30 -9.29 -10.09
CA SER A 230 -7.36 -8.57 -10.80
C SER A 230 -7.33 -8.85 -12.31
N THR A 231 -6.16 -8.94 -12.96
CA THR A 231 -6.10 -9.31 -14.39
C THR A 231 -6.45 -10.77 -14.62
N ILE A 232 -6.05 -11.70 -13.75
CA ILE A 232 -6.45 -13.12 -13.81
C ILE A 232 -7.93 -13.25 -13.48
N SER A 233 -8.44 -12.58 -12.45
CA SER A 233 -9.88 -12.63 -12.15
C SER A 233 -10.73 -11.92 -13.22
N ALA A 234 -10.19 -10.93 -13.93
CA ALA A 234 -10.85 -10.29 -15.06
C ALA A 234 -10.79 -11.15 -16.33
N LYS A 235 -9.66 -11.83 -16.60
CA LYS A 235 -9.49 -12.74 -17.76
C LYS A 235 -10.21 -14.08 -17.57
N PHE A 236 -10.31 -14.57 -16.33
CA PHE A 236 -10.93 -15.84 -15.97
C PHE A 236 -12.01 -15.66 -14.89
N PRO A 237 -13.12 -14.96 -15.21
CA PRO A 237 -14.11 -14.58 -14.21
C PRO A 237 -14.96 -15.75 -13.71
N TYR A 238 -15.08 -16.85 -14.47
CA TYR A 238 -16.06 -17.90 -14.19
C TYR A 238 -15.47 -19.08 -13.42
N SER A 239 -16.19 -19.56 -12.41
CA SER A 239 -16.09 -20.94 -11.93
C SER A 239 -16.83 -21.90 -12.89
N ILE A 240 -16.55 -23.20 -12.79
CA ILE A 240 -17.28 -24.22 -13.60
C ILE A 240 -18.81 -24.18 -13.37
N THR A 241 -19.24 -23.83 -12.15
CA THR A 241 -20.66 -23.70 -11.81
C THR A 241 -21.28 -22.48 -12.49
N GLU A 242 -20.59 -21.34 -12.51
CA GLU A 242 -21.06 -20.13 -13.19
C GLU A 242 -21.08 -20.34 -14.71
N LEU A 243 -20.06 -21.01 -15.25
CA LEU A 243 -19.99 -21.37 -16.67
C LEU A 243 -21.16 -22.29 -17.07
N GLY A 244 -21.45 -23.30 -16.25
CA GLY A 244 -22.59 -24.20 -16.45
C GLY A 244 -23.94 -23.49 -16.43
N LYS A 245 -24.10 -22.50 -15.53
CA LYS A 245 -25.29 -21.64 -15.49
C LYS A 245 -25.39 -20.72 -16.71
N LYS A 246 -24.28 -20.11 -17.13
CA LYS A 246 -24.22 -19.22 -18.30
C LYS A 246 -24.57 -19.96 -19.61
N LEU A 247 -24.27 -21.26 -19.68
CA LEU A 247 -24.63 -22.16 -20.80
C LEU A 247 -26.09 -22.67 -20.76
N GLY A 248 -26.89 -22.22 -19.78
CA GLY A 248 -28.30 -22.60 -19.64
C GLY A 248 -28.56 -23.83 -18.76
N GLY A 249 -27.56 -24.31 -18.01
CA GLY A 249 -27.70 -25.38 -17.02
C GLY A 249 -28.06 -24.88 -15.62
N ASN A 250 -28.40 -25.79 -14.72
CA ASN A 250 -28.68 -25.47 -13.30
C ASN A 250 -27.43 -25.57 -12.40
N SER A 251 -26.36 -26.23 -12.86
CA SER A 251 -25.13 -26.45 -12.12
C SER A 251 -23.93 -26.68 -13.07
N TRP A 252 -22.78 -27.06 -12.50
CA TRP A 252 -21.55 -27.38 -13.21
C TRP A 252 -21.67 -28.54 -14.23
N HIS A 253 -22.69 -29.39 -14.12
CA HIS A 253 -22.81 -30.63 -14.93
C HIS A 253 -22.83 -30.37 -16.44
N LEU A 254 -23.48 -29.29 -16.90
CA LEU A 254 -23.57 -28.99 -18.33
C LEU A 254 -22.20 -28.61 -18.91
N ALA A 255 -21.47 -27.73 -18.23
CA ALA A 255 -20.12 -27.35 -18.63
C ALA A 255 -19.17 -28.55 -18.60
N ASP A 256 -19.21 -29.37 -17.54
CA ASP A 256 -18.37 -30.58 -17.44
C ASP A 256 -18.67 -31.61 -18.53
N LYS A 257 -19.94 -31.80 -18.90
CA LYS A 257 -20.35 -32.68 -20.00
C LYS A 257 -19.74 -32.22 -21.33
N LEU A 258 -19.80 -30.93 -21.62
CA LEU A 258 -19.24 -30.35 -22.85
C LEU A 258 -17.71 -30.41 -22.87
N MET A 259 -17.05 -30.18 -21.73
CA MET A 259 -15.59 -30.34 -21.63
C MET A 259 -15.14 -31.79 -21.84
N LYS A 260 -15.92 -32.77 -21.34
CA LYS A 260 -15.66 -34.20 -21.61
C LYS A 260 -15.86 -34.56 -23.08
N MET A 261 -16.80 -33.91 -23.76
CA MET A 261 -17.00 -34.08 -25.20
C MET A 261 -15.80 -33.54 -25.99
N ILE A 262 -15.28 -32.36 -25.63
CA ILE A 262 -14.05 -31.82 -26.21
C ILE A 262 -12.90 -32.83 -26.06
N LYS A 263 -12.71 -33.37 -24.86
CA LYS A 263 -11.68 -34.40 -24.61
C LYS A 263 -11.87 -35.67 -25.44
N ALA A 264 -13.13 -36.09 -25.67
CA ALA A 264 -13.44 -37.27 -26.45
C ALA A 264 -13.18 -37.05 -27.95
N ASP A 265 -13.46 -35.84 -28.47
CA ASP A 265 -13.37 -35.53 -29.89
C ASP A 265 -11.96 -35.13 -30.33
N THR A 266 -11.23 -34.37 -29.50
CA THR A 266 -9.90 -33.81 -29.86
C THR A 266 -8.74 -34.45 -29.09
N GLY A 267 -9.01 -35.22 -28.04
CA GLY A 267 -8.00 -35.74 -27.13
C GLY A 267 -7.42 -34.70 -26.16
N VAL A 268 -7.84 -33.43 -26.25
CA VAL A 268 -7.32 -32.34 -25.43
C VAL A 268 -8.17 -32.16 -24.17
N ASP A 269 -7.55 -32.23 -23.00
CA ASP A 269 -8.19 -31.91 -21.73
C ASP A 269 -7.94 -30.44 -21.36
N ILE A 270 -8.93 -29.60 -21.66
CA ILE A 270 -8.94 -28.17 -21.30
C ILE A 270 -8.86 -27.90 -19.78
N LYS A 271 -8.97 -28.94 -18.93
CA LYS A 271 -8.80 -28.80 -17.48
C LYS A 271 -7.38 -29.03 -16.98
N GLU A 272 -6.53 -29.66 -17.78
CA GLU A 272 -5.26 -30.22 -17.32
C GLU A 272 -4.13 -29.20 -17.25
N SER A 273 -4.12 -28.23 -18.16
CA SER A 273 -3.12 -27.16 -18.22
C SER A 273 -3.74 -25.77 -18.30
N ASP A 274 -2.98 -24.77 -17.84
CA ASP A 274 -3.35 -23.37 -18.03
C ASP A 274 -3.28 -22.99 -19.51
N SER A 275 -4.31 -22.32 -20.01
CA SER A 275 -4.49 -21.94 -21.41
C SER A 275 -5.37 -20.70 -21.53
N ARG A 276 -5.67 -20.24 -22.76
CA ARG A 276 -6.65 -19.17 -22.99
C ARG A 276 -8.05 -19.49 -22.43
N PHE A 277 -8.36 -20.77 -22.25
CA PHE A 277 -9.66 -21.22 -21.76
C PHE A 277 -9.73 -21.34 -20.24
N GLN A 278 -8.63 -21.69 -19.57
CA GLN A 278 -8.63 -22.01 -18.14
C GLN A 278 -7.35 -21.54 -17.45
N HIS A 279 -7.49 -21.12 -16.21
CA HIS A 279 -6.39 -20.90 -15.28
C HIS A 279 -6.65 -21.59 -13.93
N MET A 280 -5.67 -22.35 -13.42
CA MET A 280 -5.74 -23.03 -12.13
C MET A 280 -5.18 -22.14 -11.01
N VAL A 281 -6.06 -21.74 -10.09
CA VAL A 281 -5.69 -20.99 -8.89
C VAL A 281 -5.56 -21.95 -7.71
N LYS A 282 -4.38 -21.95 -7.06
CA LYS A 282 -4.15 -22.73 -5.84
C LYS A 282 -4.32 -21.84 -4.61
N VAL A 283 -5.25 -22.20 -3.73
CA VAL A 283 -5.45 -21.53 -2.43
C VAL A 283 -5.22 -22.57 -1.33
N ASN A 284 -4.15 -22.39 -0.55
CA ASN A 284 -3.67 -23.39 0.42
C ASN A 284 -3.42 -24.76 -0.26
N ASN A 285 -4.12 -25.81 0.19
CA ASN A 285 -4.10 -27.15 -0.42
C ASN A 285 -5.24 -27.39 -1.43
N SER A 286 -6.10 -26.41 -1.68
CA SER A 286 -7.23 -26.54 -2.60
C SER A 286 -6.90 -25.97 -3.98
N LYS A 287 -7.29 -26.70 -5.04
CA LYS A 287 -7.15 -26.27 -6.43
C LYS A 287 -8.50 -25.79 -6.97
N PHE A 288 -8.55 -24.56 -7.46
CA PHE A 288 -9.73 -23.95 -8.07
C PHE A 288 -9.47 -23.68 -9.54
N HIS A 289 -10.34 -24.16 -10.42
CA HIS A 289 -10.25 -23.88 -11.86
C HIS A 289 -11.15 -22.70 -12.22
N LYS A 290 -10.56 -21.71 -12.88
CA LYS A 290 -11.23 -20.50 -13.38
C LYS A 290 -11.22 -20.50 -14.90
N TYR A 291 -12.29 -19.99 -15.52
CA TYR A 291 -12.53 -20.06 -16.96
C TYR A 291 -12.80 -18.67 -17.54
N SER A 292 -12.34 -18.47 -18.78
CA SER A 292 -12.46 -17.21 -19.53
C SER A 292 -13.75 -17.12 -20.34
N ASP A 293 -13.97 -15.98 -20.99
CA ASP A 293 -15.03 -15.85 -22.00
C ASP A 293 -14.75 -16.73 -23.24
N ASP A 294 -13.49 -16.95 -23.63
CA ASP A 294 -13.13 -17.87 -24.72
C ASP A 294 -13.59 -19.31 -24.43
N ALA A 295 -13.51 -19.73 -23.16
CA ALA A 295 -14.02 -21.03 -22.75
C ALA A 295 -15.55 -21.10 -22.86
N PHE A 296 -16.24 -20.01 -22.53
CA PHE A 296 -17.68 -19.94 -22.70
C PHE A 296 -18.07 -20.03 -24.18
N ASP A 297 -17.39 -19.30 -25.05
CA ASP A 297 -17.67 -19.27 -26.48
C ASP A 297 -17.37 -20.62 -27.15
N LEU A 298 -16.27 -21.28 -26.76
CA LEU A 298 -15.97 -22.64 -27.20
C LEU A 298 -17.06 -23.63 -26.78
N LEU A 299 -17.45 -23.63 -25.50
CA LEU A 299 -18.47 -24.56 -25.00
C LEU A 299 -19.83 -24.31 -25.64
N LYS A 300 -20.16 -23.04 -25.95
CA LYS A 300 -21.38 -22.68 -26.67
C LYS A 300 -21.35 -23.18 -28.11
N LYS A 301 -20.21 -23.09 -28.80
CA LYS A 301 -20.02 -23.68 -30.15
C LYS A 301 -20.19 -25.19 -30.11
N VAL A 302 -19.55 -25.87 -29.17
CA VAL A 302 -19.67 -27.33 -28.98
C VAL A 302 -21.10 -27.74 -28.63
N GLN A 303 -21.80 -26.96 -27.80
CA GLN A 303 -23.21 -27.22 -27.47
C GLN A 303 -24.12 -27.10 -28.69
N ALA A 304 -23.86 -26.16 -29.61
CA ALA A 304 -24.64 -25.97 -30.83
C ALA A 304 -24.34 -27.03 -31.89
N ALA A 305 -23.07 -27.43 -32.04
CA ALA A 305 -22.63 -28.38 -33.05
C ALA A 305 -22.75 -29.85 -32.62
N GLY A 306 -22.80 -30.12 -31.31
CA GLY A 306 -22.84 -31.47 -30.74
C GLY A 306 -21.52 -32.24 -30.84
N HIS A 307 -20.44 -31.59 -31.27
CA HIS A 307 -19.07 -32.10 -31.36
C HIS A 307 -18.07 -30.93 -31.29
N CYS A 308 -16.78 -31.24 -31.13
CA CYS A 308 -15.69 -30.26 -31.17
C CYS A 308 -14.71 -30.55 -32.30
N GLU A 309 -14.38 -29.54 -33.11
CA GLU A 309 -13.30 -29.62 -34.11
C GLU A 309 -11.97 -29.18 -33.49
N THR A 310 -10.86 -29.80 -33.89
CA THR A 310 -9.51 -29.46 -33.41
C THR A 310 -9.11 -28.02 -33.75
N GLU A 311 -9.58 -27.48 -34.87
CA GLU A 311 -9.31 -26.09 -35.31
C GLU A 311 -9.87 -25.05 -34.32
N TRP A 312 -10.89 -25.37 -33.53
CA TRP A 312 -11.47 -24.44 -32.56
C TRP A 312 -10.59 -24.24 -31.32
N LEU A 313 -9.57 -25.09 -31.16
CA LEU A 313 -8.58 -25.04 -30.09
C LEU A 313 -7.31 -24.28 -30.50
N GLU A 314 -7.09 -24.02 -31.79
CA GLU A 314 -5.91 -23.31 -32.31
C GLU A 314 -6.13 -21.77 -32.34
N ASP A 315 -5.03 -21.01 -32.36
CA ASP A 315 -5.04 -19.53 -32.33
C ASP A 315 -5.41 -18.93 -33.70
N THR A 316 -6.33 -17.96 -33.68
CA THR A 316 -6.39 -16.89 -34.68
C THR A 316 -5.98 -15.59 -33.99
#